data_AF-A0A5M3MQL6-F1
#
_entry.id   AF-A0A5M3MQL6-F1
#
_cell.length_a   1.000
_cell.length_b   1.000
_cell.length_c   1.000
_cell.angle_alpha   90.00
_cell.angle_beta   90.00
_cell.angle_gamma   90.00
#
_symmetry.space_group_name_H-M   'P 1'
#
loop_
_entity.id
_entity.type
_entity.pdbx_description
1 polymer ?
#
loop_
_entity_poly.entity_id
_entity_poly.type
_entity_poly.pdbx_seq_one_letter_code
_entity_poly.pdbx_strand_id
1 'polypeptide(L)'
;MHSALTPRPLPTVLLVSLVPVAGWFVLRPLLDPVPPLPGLYTSVGLSIYAFLAALYMIPALGPTFIKANLKGRDLLKTYSDPIPESQGLVCASIYIILLIIFIPFPFARTVASLSHAEANGDSSRGSEPLHHQLAVYLSSLLSLMMATMLGFLDDVFDIRWRHKLPIPLIASIPLLMVYFAESGNTHVVVPLPLRGLFGVLLNLGPLYYLYMSLLSTFTTNSINILAGINGSEVSQALIIAISVIINDLLYLPWPVDFRIPLHLLGNKAEVDIGGEWHAGMAYGSQELVSRHVFSLYFMLPLVGVCLGFMYHNWYPARAFPGDTFCYVAGMAFSVVGIQAHFSKTLLLFFLPQIFNFVLSCPQLFGLVPNPRHRVPRFDADTNKLYPSKTMFLRPPSRLTTLVLRILSVLRLTELTINSTTGVIHECTNLTILNFFLVNLGPLHEKRLVQVLMCTQVAGSVLAFVVRYGLAGLVYDGDRR
;
A
#
# COMPACT_ATOMS: atom_id res chain seq x y z
N MET A 1 17.45 -29.94 19.36
CA MET A 1 16.67 -30.01 18.10
C MET A 1 15.37 -29.24 18.31
N HIS A 2 15.32 -27.96 17.93
CA HIS A 2 14.04 -27.24 17.88
C HIS A 2 13.28 -27.71 16.63
N SER A 3 12.06 -28.18 16.83
CA SER A 3 11.15 -28.64 15.77
C SER A 3 10.81 -27.51 14.81
N ALA A 4 10.66 -27.85 13.52
CA ALA A 4 10.12 -26.96 12.51
C ALA A 4 8.85 -26.24 12.99
N LEU A 5 8.74 -24.94 12.67
CA LEU A 5 7.55 -24.16 13.01
C LEU A 5 6.33 -24.79 12.34
N THR A 6 5.44 -25.36 13.15
CA THR A 6 4.16 -25.88 12.65
C THR A 6 3.29 -24.73 12.12
N PRO A 7 2.40 -25.01 11.14
CA PRO A 7 1.36 -24.06 10.76
C PRO A 7 0.60 -23.55 11.98
N ARG A 8 0.16 -22.30 11.93
CA ARG A 8 -0.65 -21.73 13.01
C ARG A 8 -2.02 -22.39 13.06
N PRO A 9 -2.64 -22.52 14.24
CA PRO A 9 -4.00 -23.06 14.34
C PRO A 9 -4.97 -22.17 13.56
N LEU A 10 -5.90 -22.80 12.83
CA LEU A 10 -6.88 -22.07 12.03
C LEU A 10 -8.18 -21.91 12.84
N PRO A 11 -8.68 -20.68 13.03
CA PRO A 11 -9.85 -20.42 13.87
C PRO A 11 -11.15 -20.73 13.12
N THR A 12 -11.66 -21.97 13.23
CA THR A 12 -12.92 -22.41 12.61
C THR A 12 -14.11 -21.51 12.97
N VAL A 13 -14.12 -20.94 14.17
CA VAL A 13 -15.14 -19.98 14.62
C VAL A 13 -15.20 -18.74 13.71
N LEU A 14 -14.05 -18.21 13.28
CA LEU A 14 -14.02 -17.08 12.35
C LEU A 14 -14.59 -17.47 10.99
N LEU A 15 -14.28 -18.65 10.47
CA LEU A 15 -14.83 -19.12 9.19
C LEU A 15 -16.35 -19.25 9.26
N VAL A 16 -16.88 -19.96 10.25
CA VAL A 16 -18.32 -20.23 10.37
C VAL A 16 -19.11 -18.94 10.63
N SER A 17 -18.55 -17.99 11.40
CA SER A 17 -19.22 -16.73 11.69
C SER A 17 -19.12 -15.70 10.56
N LEU A 18 -17.97 -15.58 9.90
CA LEU A 18 -17.73 -14.52 8.91
C LEU A 18 -18.23 -14.87 7.51
N VAL A 19 -18.35 -16.16 7.14
CA VAL A 19 -18.88 -16.56 5.82
C VAL A 19 -20.33 -16.07 5.62
N PRO A 20 -21.28 -16.28 6.55
CA PRO A 20 -22.64 -15.74 6.42
C PRO A 20 -22.67 -14.21 6.40
N VAL A 21 -21.83 -13.55 7.20
CA VAL A 21 -21.73 -12.08 7.24
C VAL A 21 -21.24 -11.54 5.89
N ALA A 22 -20.18 -12.13 5.33
CA ALA A 22 -19.67 -11.79 4.02
C ALA A 22 -20.74 -11.98 2.93
N GLY A 23 -21.43 -13.11 2.96
CA GLY A 23 -22.53 -13.42 2.04
C GLY A 23 -23.66 -12.41 2.12
N TRP A 24 -24.06 -12.00 3.33
CA TRP A 24 -25.06 -10.95 3.54
C TRP A 24 -24.64 -9.64 2.89
N PHE A 25 -23.39 -9.19 3.10
CA PHE A 25 -22.90 -7.95 2.48
C PHE A 25 -22.86 -8.01 0.94
N VAL A 26 -22.53 -9.17 0.36
CA VAL A 26 -22.54 -9.38 -1.10
C VAL A 26 -23.96 -9.40 -1.66
N LEU A 27 -24.90 -10.04 -0.97
CA LEU A 27 -26.29 -10.19 -1.43
C LEU A 27 -27.15 -8.95 -1.15
N ARG A 28 -26.85 -8.17 -0.11
CA ARG A 28 -27.67 -7.04 0.32
C ARG A 28 -27.96 -6.01 -0.79
N PRO A 29 -27.03 -5.65 -1.68
CA PRO A 29 -27.28 -4.75 -2.80
C PRO A 29 -28.26 -5.25 -3.86
N LEU A 30 -28.55 -6.56 -3.87
CA LEU A 30 -29.50 -7.19 -4.79
C LEU A 30 -30.93 -7.21 -4.24
N LEU A 31 -31.14 -6.74 -3.00
CA LEU A 31 -32.44 -6.72 -2.33
C LEU A 31 -32.98 -5.29 -2.22
N ASP A 32 -34.29 -5.13 -2.40
CA ASP A 32 -34.99 -3.87 -2.20
C ASP A 32 -35.34 -3.63 -0.71
N PRO A 33 -35.24 -2.38 -0.20
CA PRO A 33 -34.72 -1.19 -0.87
C PRO A 33 -33.20 -1.23 -0.98
N VAL A 34 -32.65 -0.69 -2.05
CA VAL A 34 -31.22 -0.73 -2.34
C VAL A 34 -30.45 0.22 -1.42
N PRO A 35 -29.29 -0.18 -0.84
CA PRO A 35 -28.43 0.75 -0.12
C PRO A 35 -27.89 1.90 -1.01
N PRO A 36 -27.56 3.08 -0.43
CA PRO A 36 -27.05 4.22 -1.19
C PRO A 36 -25.77 3.95 -1.99
N LEU A 37 -24.85 3.15 -1.43
CA LEU A 37 -23.57 2.77 -2.06
C LEU A 37 -23.49 1.24 -2.24
N PRO A 38 -24.19 0.66 -3.23
CA PRO A 38 -24.31 -0.79 -3.38
C PRO A 38 -22.95 -1.48 -3.60
N GLY A 39 -22.07 -0.89 -4.42
CA GLY A 39 -20.73 -1.44 -4.64
C GLY A 39 -19.88 -1.48 -3.36
N LEU A 40 -20.03 -0.52 -2.45
CA LEU A 40 -19.28 -0.51 -1.19
C LEU A 40 -19.67 -1.69 -0.29
N TYR A 41 -20.97 -2.00 -0.20
CA TYR A 41 -21.46 -3.17 0.56
C TYR A 41 -20.87 -4.47 0.01
N THR A 42 -20.93 -4.67 -1.31
CA THR A 42 -20.32 -5.86 -1.92
C THR A 42 -18.81 -5.90 -1.67
N SER A 43 -18.11 -4.77 -1.80
CA SER A 43 -16.66 -4.71 -1.55
C SER A 43 -16.30 -5.08 -0.09
N VAL A 44 -17.11 -4.65 0.89
CA VAL A 44 -16.97 -5.09 2.29
C VAL A 44 -17.12 -6.61 2.39
N GLY A 45 -18.17 -7.19 1.80
CA GLY A 45 -18.37 -8.64 1.82
C GLY A 45 -17.21 -9.42 1.17
N LEU A 46 -16.73 -8.96 0.01
CA LEU A 46 -15.58 -9.54 -0.68
C LEU A 46 -14.28 -9.36 0.11
N SER A 47 -14.11 -8.28 0.88
CA SER A 47 -12.95 -8.09 1.74
C SER A 47 -12.91 -9.10 2.90
N ILE A 48 -14.06 -9.49 3.44
CA ILE A 48 -14.16 -10.55 4.44
C ILE A 48 -13.81 -11.90 3.80
N TYR A 49 -14.30 -12.17 2.59
CA TYR A 49 -13.88 -13.36 1.83
C TYR A 49 -12.37 -13.34 1.52
N ALA A 50 -11.78 -12.18 1.21
CA ALA A 50 -10.36 -12.03 0.98
C ALA A 50 -9.54 -12.40 2.23
N PHE A 51 -9.97 -11.92 3.40
CA PHE A 51 -9.38 -12.27 4.70
C PHE A 51 -9.43 -13.78 4.97
N LEU A 52 -10.61 -14.39 4.84
CA LEU A 52 -10.79 -15.82 5.05
C LEU A 52 -10.00 -16.65 4.04
N ALA A 53 -10.06 -16.31 2.76
CA ALA A 53 -9.32 -17.01 1.71
C ALA A 53 -7.82 -16.98 2.00
N ALA A 54 -7.24 -15.81 2.33
CA ALA A 54 -5.82 -15.72 2.66
C ALA A 54 -5.51 -16.57 3.91
N LEU A 55 -6.28 -16.40 4.99
CA LEU A 55 -6.09 -17.11 6.25
C LEU A 55 -6.05 -18.65 6.08
N TYR A 56 -6.88 -19.21 5.20
CA TYR A 56 -6.96 -20.67 5.00
C TYR A 56 -6.10 -21.20 3.84
N MET A 57 -5.94 -20.45 2.75
CA MET A 57 -5.23 -20.94 1.55
C MET A 57 -3.70 -20.91 1.71
N ILE A 58 -3.13 -19.94 2.44
CA ILE A 58 -1.67 -19.84 2.64
C ILE A 58 -1.08 -21.14 3.22
N PRO A 59 -1.55 -21.66 4.37
CA PRO A 59 -0.99 -22.90 4.93
C PRO A 59 -1.34 -24.13 4.08
N ALA A 60 -2.45 -24.10 3.35
CA ALA A 60 -2.84 -25.20 2.44
C ALA A 60 -1.92 -25.29 1.22
N LEU A 61 -1.50 -24.15 0.66
CA LEU A 61 -0.66 -24.09 -0.54
C LEU A 61 0.84 -24.03 -0.23
N GLY A 62 1.25 -23.58 0.97
CA GLY A 62 2.65 -23.49 1.39
C GLY A 62 3.49 -24.75 1.09
N PRO A 63 3.04 -25.98 1.41
CA PRO A 63 3.78 -27.20 1.07
C PRO A 63 4.05 -27.39 -0.43
N THR A 64 3.14 -26.93 -1.30
CA THR A 64 3.31 -26.99 -2.75
C THR A 64 4.42 -26.05 -3.22
N PHE A 65 4.53 -24.85 -2.63
CA PHE A 65 5.61 -23.90 -2.92
C PHE A 65 6.97 -24.46 -2.49
N ILE A 66 7.04 -25.10 -1.31
CA ILE A 66 8.26 -25.79 -0.86
C ILE A 66 8.66 -26.91 -1.83
N LYS A 67 7.69 -27.70 -2.31
CA LYS A 67 7.92 -28.75 -3.32
C LYS A 67 8.41 -28.19 -4.65
N ALA A 68 7.92 -27.02 -5.05
CA ALA A 68 8.37 -26.28 -6.23
C ALA A 68 9.70 -25.52 -6.02
N ASN A 69 10.37 -25.73 -4.87
CA ASN A 69 11.61 -25.05 -4.48
C ASN A 69 11.49 -23.52 -4.29
N LEU A 70 10.27 -23.01 -4.10
CA LEU A 70 9.99 -21.63 -3.69
C LEU A 70 9.97 -21.58 -2.16
N LYS A 71 11.18 -21.56 -1.58
CA LYS A 71 11.38 -21.59 -0.13
C LYS A 71 12.57 -20.73 0.29
N GLY A 72 12.45 -20.09 1.44
CA GLY A 72 13.48 -19.27 2.07
C GLY A 72 13.88 -19.83 3.44
N ARG A 73 15.07 -19.44 3.90
CA ARG A 73 15.48 -19.60 5.30
C ARG A 73 15.30 -18.26 6.00
N ASP A 74 14.77 -18.28 7.22
CA ASP A 74 14.77 -17.10 8.08
C ASP A 74 16.22 -16.77 8.50
N LEU A 75 16.77 -15.70 7.92
CA LEU A 75 18.15 -15.26 8.16
C LEU A 75 18.39 -14.77 9.59
N LEU A 76 17.33 -14.45 10.32
CA LEU A 76 17.37 -13.83 11.65
C LEU A 76 17.01 -14.83 12.76
N LYS A 77 17.18 -16.13 12.48
CA LYS A 77 16.85 -17.23 13.38
C LYS A 77 17.92 -18.32 13.34
N THR A 78 18.00 -19.08 14.44
CA THR A 78 18.94 -20.21 14.56
C THR A 78 18.47 -21.45 13.81
N TYR A 79 17.15 -21.64 13.65
CA TYR A 79 16.62 -22.74 12.85
C TYR A 79 16.90 -22.56 11.35
N SER A 80 16.91 -23.66 10.63
CA SER A 80 17.16 -23.71 9.19
C SER A 80 16.02 -24.35 8.40
N ASP A 81 14.85 -24.50 9.04
CA ASP A 81 13.68 -25.08 8.40
C ASP A 81 13.23 -24.22 7.21
N PRO A 82 12.87 -24.85 6.07
CA PRO A 82 12.41 -24.12 4.91
C PRO A 82 11.03 -23.52 5.16
N ILE A 83 10.91 -22.21 4.95
CA ILE A 83 9.65 -21.47 4.99
C ILE A 83 9.19 -21.23 3.55
N PRO A 84 7.90 -21.42 3.21
CA PRO A 84 7.41 -21.18 1.86
C PRO A 84 7.60 -19.70 1.49
N GLU A 85 8.26 -19.46 0.36
CA GLU A 85 8.52 -18.13 -0.22
C GLU A 85 7.41 -17.76 -1.22
N SER A 86 7.38 -16.50 -1.64
CA SER A 86 6.46 -16.01 -2.70
C SER A 86 4.98 -16.27 -2.40
N GLN A 87 4.59 -16.33 -1.13
CA GLN A 87 3.18 -16.45 -0.73
C GLN A 87 2.37 -15.19 -1.07
N GLY A 88 3.06 -14.10 -1.46
CA GLY A 88 2.49 -12.96 -2.15
C GLY A 88 1.73 -13.34 -3.42
N LEU A 89 2.10 -14.42 -4.12
CA LEU A 89 1.35 -14.90 -5.29
C LEU A 89 -0.05 -15.39 -4.91
N VAL A 90 -0.18 -16.11 -3.79
CA VAL A 90 -1.48 -16.55 -3.27
C VAL A 90 -2.32 -15.33 -2.88
N CYS A 91 -1.71 -14.37 -2.19
CA CYS A 91 -2.33 -13.11 -1.80
C CYS A 91 -2.85 -12.33 -3.03
N ALA A 92 -2.01 -12.15 -4.04
CA ALA A 92 -2.33 -11.47 -5.28
C ALA A 92 -3.44 -12.17 -6.06
N SER A 93 -3.40 -13.50 -6.12
CA SER A 93 -4.43 -14.30 -6.81
C SER A 93 -5.79 -14.10 -6.16
N ILE A 94 -5.88 -14.20 -4.84
CA ILE A 94 -7.12 -13.96 -4.09
C ILE A 94 -7.62 -12.53 -4.35
N TYR A 95 -6.73 -11.55 -4.22
CA TYR A 95 -7.06 -10.14 -4.40
C TYR A 95 -7.63 -9.87 -5.80
N ILE A 96 -6.91 -10.28 -6.86
CA ILE A 96 -7.30 -10.01 -8.25
C ILE A 96 -8.56 -10.78 -8.64
N ILE A 97 -8.69 -12.05 -8.26
CA ILE A 97 -9.91 -12.84 -8.54
C ILE A 97 -11.14 -12.18 -7.92
N LEU A 98 -11.04 -11.71 -6.67
CA LEU A 98 -12.16 -11.02 -6.02
C LEU A 98 -12.49 -9.69 -6.68
N LEU A 99 -11.48 -8.92 -7.14
CA LEU A 99 -11.74 -7.71 -7.92
C LEU A 99 -12.37 -8.00 -9.30
N ILE A 100 -12.06 -9.14 -9.93
CA ILE A 100 -12.73 -9.59 -11.16
C ILE A 100 -14.19 -9.96 -10.86
N ILE A 101 -14.44 -10.74 -9.81
CA ILE A 101 -15.79 -11.10 -9.34
C ILE A 101 -16.60 -9.85 -8.96
N PHE A 102 -15.93 -8.79 -8.50
CA PHE A 102 -16.57 -7.54 -8.15
C PHE A 102 -17.09 -6.74 -9.35
N ILE A 103 -16.52 -6.88 -10.56
CA ILE A 103 -16.86 -6.10 -11.77
C ILE A 103 -18.38 -5.91 -12.00
N PRO A 104 -19.22 -6.96 -12.01
CA PRO A 104 -20.64 -6.78 -12.30
C PRO A 104 -21.38 -5.91 -11.28
N PHE A 105 -20.94 -5.83 -10.03
CA PHE A 105 -21.72 -5.18 -8.96
C PHE A 105 -21.85 -3.65 -9.10
N PRO A 106 -20.77 -2.86 -9.28
CA PRO A 106 -20.89 -1.42 -9.49
C PRO A 106 -21.54 -1.07 -10.84
N PHE A 107 -21.46 -1.95 -11.85
CA PHE A 107 -21.91 -1.65 -13.22
C PHE A 107 -23.28 -2.25 -13.59
N ALA A 108 -23.82 -3.21 -12.85
CA ALA A 108 -25.03 -3.96 -13.22
C ALA A 108 -26.24 -3.05 -13.50
N ARG A 109 -26.44 -1.99 -12.73
CA ARG A 109 -27.58 -1.08 -12.90
C ARG A 109 -27.46 -0.23 -14.14
N THR A 110 -26.26 0.31 -14.36
CA THR A 110 -25.97 1.12 -15.54
C THR A 110 -26.15 0.27 -16.79
N VAL A 111 -25.64 -0.96 -16.80
CA VAL A 111 -25.84 -1.93 -17.89
C VAL A 111 -27.33 -2.23 -18.10
N ALA A 112 -28.08 -2.57 -17.04
CA ALA A 112 -29.50 -2.86 -17.15
C ALA A 112 -30.31 -1.66 -17.68
N SER A 113 -29.99 -0.45 -17.21
CA SER A 113 -30.64 0.78 -17.67
C SER A 113 -30.37 1.08 -19.14
N LEU A 114 -29.15 0.80 -19.62
CA LEU A 114 -28.79 0.96 -21.03
C LEU A 114 -29.51 -0.06 -21.91
N SER A 115 -29.59 -1.33 -21.48
CA SER A 115 -30.35 -2.35 -22.21
C SER A 115 -31.83 -2.00 -22.33
N HIS A 116 -32.43 -1.39 -21.30
CA HIS A 116 -33.80 -0.88 -21.37
C HIS A 116 -33.95 0.37 -22.26
N ALA A 117 -32.97 1.27 -22.26
CA ALA A 117 -32.97 2.46 -23.12
C ALA A 117 -32.79 2.11 -24.62
N GLU A 118 -31.91 1.15 -24.92
CA GLU A 118 -31.72 0.60 -26.27
C GLU A 118 -33.00 -0.06 -26.79
N ALA A 119 -33.69 -0.83 -25.93
CA ALA A 119 -34.99 -1.43 -26.27
C ALA A 119 -36.08 -0.38 -26.58
N ASN A 120 -35.96 0.83 -26.03
CA ASN A 120 -36.89 1.95 -26.23
C ASN A 120 -36.43 2.95 -27.31
N GLY A 121 -35.32 2.68 -28.02
CA GLY A 121 -34.86 3.49 -29.15
C GLY A 121 -34.07 4.77 -28.80
N ASP A 122 -33.62 4.94 -27.55
CA ASP A 122 -32.94 6.15 -27.07
C ASP A 122 -31.43 5.86 -26.82
N SER A 123 -30.68 5.68 -27.90
CA SER A 123 -29.45 4.86 -27.90
C SER A 123 -28.11 5.61 -27.87
N SER A 124 -28.02 6.88 -27.46
CA SER A 124 -26.79 7.66 -27.73
C SER A 124 -26.24 8.60 -26.65
N ARG A 125 -26.84 8.69 -25.45
CA ARG A 125 -26.35 9.63 -24.40
C ARG A 125 -25.92 9.01 -23.07
N GLY A 126 -26.12 7.71 -22.84
CA GLY A 126 -25.88 7.07 -21.54
C GLY A 126 -24.66 6.14 -21.43
N SER A 127 -24.05 5.72 -22.54
CA SER A 127 -23.02 4.66 -22.54
C SER A 127 -21.60 5.16 -22.24
N GLU A 128 -21.29 6.41 -22.60
CA GLU A 128 -19.97 7.04 -22.41
C GLU A 128 -19.44 6.95 -20.96
N PRO A 129 -20.21 7.29 -19.90
CA PRO A 129 -19.71 7.22 -18.52
C PRO A 129 -19.42 5.79 -18.05
N LEU A 130 -20.18 4.80 -18.56
CA LEU A 130 -19.96 3.39 -18.24
C LEU A 130 -18.66 2.88 -18.86
N HIS A 131 -18.44 3.18 -20.14
CA HIS A 131 -17.22 2.77 -20.84
C HIS A 131 -15.97 3.38 -20.19
N HIS A 132 -16.03 4.65 -19.80
CA HIS A 132 -14.96 5.33 -19.06
C HIS A 132 -14.64 4.62 -17.74
N GLN A 133 -15.62 4.44 -16.86
CA GLN A 133 -15.39 3.82 -15.55
C GLN A 133 -14.92 2.37 -15.65
N LEU A 134 -15.46 1.62 -16.62
CA LEU A 134 -15.04 0.25 -16.89
C LEU A 134 -13.61 0.19 -17.45
N ALA A 135 -13.22 1.10 -18.35
CA ALA A 135 -11.85 1.19 -18.88
C ALA A 135 -10.83 1.53 -17.77
N VAL A 136 -11.17 2.47 -16.88
CA VAL A 136 -10.38 2.81 -15.69
C VAL A 136 -10.22 1.61 -14.77
N TYR A 137 -11.29 0.85 -14.51
CA TYR A 137 -11.24 -0.34 -13.66
C TYR A 137 -10.45 -1.50 -14.29
N LEU A 138 -10.67 -1.80 -15.58
CA LEU A 138 -10.00 -2.89 -16.30
C LEU A 138 -8.51 -2.61 -16.52
N SER A 139 -8.13 -1.37 -16.83
CA SER A 139 -6.70 -1.00 -16.93
C SER A 139 -5.98 -1.12 -15.61
N SER A 140 -6.65 -0.77 -14.51
CA SER A 140 -6.15 -0.95 -13.14
C SER A 140 -5.91 -2.44 -12.82
N LEU A 141 -6.85 -3.31 -13.18
CA LEU A 141 -6.68 -4.76 -13.06
C LEU A 141 -5.54 -5.30 -13.92
N LEU A 142 -5.43 -4.84 -15.17
CA LEU A 142 -4.36 -5.26 -16.07
C LEU A 142 -2.98 -4.86 -15.50
N SER A 143 -2.86 -3.65 -14.96
CA SER A 143 -1.64 -3.21 -14.26
C SER A 143 -1.31 -4.06 -13.04
N LEU A 144 -2.32 -4.44 -12.24
CA LEU A 144 -2.14 -5.36 -11.10
C LEU A 144 -1.69 -6.76 -11.53
N MET A 145 -2.28 -7.32 -12.58
CA MET A 145 -1.91 -8.61 -13.15
C MET A 145 -0.47 -8.59 -13.67
N MET A 146 -0.09 -7.54 -14.40
CA MET A 146 1.28 -7.38 -14.88
C MET A 146 2.27 -7.21 -13.73
N ALA A 147 1.93 -6.43 -12.70
CA ALA A 147 2.77 -6.30 -11.50
C ALA A 147 2.93 -7.64 -10.76
N THR A 148 1.86 -8.43 -10.66
CA THR A 148 1.89 -9.77 -10.05
C THR A 148 2.80 -10.70 -10.84
N MET A 149 2.61 -10.75 -12.16
CA MET A 149 3.44 -11.57 -13.04
C MET A 149 4.91 -11.19 -12.91
N LEU A 150 5.23 -9.90 -13.00
CA LEU A 150 6.60 -9.42 -12.96
C LEU A 150 7.26 -9.62 -11.59
N GLY A 151 6.53 -9.41 -10.49
CA GLY A 151 7.02 -9.71 -9.15
C GLY A 151 7.26 -11.21 -8.93
N PHE A 152 6.40 -12.07 -9.48
CA PHE A 152 6.61 -13.52 -9.44
C PHE A 152 7.79 -13.98 -10.29
N LEU A 153 7.98 -13.39 -11.48
CA LEU A 153 9.17 -13.65 -12.29
C LEU A 153 10.45 -13.17 -11.59
N ASP A 154 10.40 -12.07 -10.82
CA ASP A 154 11.52 -11.61 -9.99
C ASP A 154 11.86 -12.63 -8.90
N ASP A 155 10.85 -13.15 -8.20
CA ASP A 155 11.02 -14.22 -7.21
C ASP A 155 11.62 -15.51 -7.81
N VAL A 156 11.18 -15.91 -9.01
CA VAL A 156 11.63 -17.15 -9.67
C VAL A 156 13.03 -17.01 -10.27
N PHE A 157 13.32 -15.87 -10.90
CA PHE A 157 14.56 -15.67 -11.65
C PHE A 157 15.66 -14.94 -10.87
N ASP A 158 15.36 -14.40 -9.68
CA ASP A 158 16.30 -13.60 -8.87
C ASP A 158 16.95 -12.49 -9.72
N ILE A 159 16.10 -11.64 -10.31
CA ILE A 159 16.52 -10.68 -11.34
C ILE A 159 17.50 -9.66 -10.74
N ARG A 160 18.57 -9.34 -11.49
CA ARG A 160 19.55 -8.34 -11.03
C ARG A 160 18.91 -6.97 -10.88
N TRP A 161 19.30 -6.23 -9.82
CA TRP A 161 18.76 -4.91 -9.46
C TRP A 161 18.66 -3.90 -10.62
N ARG A 162 19.62 -3.89 -11.55
CA ARG A 162 19.63 -2.99 -12.73
C ARG A 162 18.44 -3.21 -13.66
N HIS A 163 17.88 -4.42 -13.67
CA HIS A 163 16.68 -4.77 -14.42
C HIS A 163 15.41 -4.62 -13.56
N LYS A 164 15.52 -4.60 -12.22
CA LYS A 164 14.36 -4.37 -11.33
C LYS A 164 13.78 -2.96 -11.44
N LEU A 165 14.60 -1.94 -11.69
CA LEU A 165 14.13 -0.56 -11.83
C LEU A 165 13.17 -0.31 -13.01
N PRO A 166 13.42 -0.80 -14.25
CA PRO A 166 12.50 -0.60 -15.36
C PRO A 166 11.26 -1.49 -15.35
N ILE A 167 11.27 -2.61 -14.61
CA ILE A 167 10.18 -3.60 -14.64
C ILE A 167 8.81 -3.01 -14.21
N PRO A 168 8.69 -2.27 -13.09
CA PRO A 168 7.43 -1.65 -12.69
C PRO A 168 6.92 -0.54 -13.64
N LEU A 169 7.78 0.03 -14.49
CA LEU A 169 7.37 0.99 -15.52
C LEU A 169 6.46 0.29 -16.54
N ILE A 170 6.82 -0.93 -16.95
CA ILE A 170 6.02 -1.74 -17.88
C ILE A 170 4.65 -2.04 -17.26
N ALA A 171 4.63 -2.42 -15.98
CA ALA A 171 3.41 -2.70 -15.23
C ALA A 171 2.42 -1.50 -15.21
N SER A 172 2.93 -0.26 -15.29
CA SER A 172 2.11 0.96 -15.29
C SER A 172 1.54 1.36 -16.65
N ILE A 173 1.96 0.74 -17.76
CA ILE A 173 1.55 1.17 -19.11
C ILE A 173 0.02 1.18 -19.31
N PRO A 174 -0.75 0.13 -18.93
CA PRO A 174 -2.20 0.12 -19.10
C PRO A 174 -2.89 1.31 -18.44
N LEU A 175 -2.49 1.60 -17.21
CA LEU A 175 -2.95 2.74 -16.43
C LEU A 175 -2.67 4.07 -17.14
N LEU A 176 -1.44 4.25 -17.62
CA LEU A 176 -1.04 5.47 -18.33
C LEU A 176 -1.79 5.64 -19.66
N MET A 177 -2.03 4.55 -20.38
CA MET A 177 -2.73 4.58 -21.66
C MET A 177 -4.20 4.97 -21.51
N VAL A 178 -4.89 4.44 -20.50
CA VAL A 178 -6.28 4.87 -20.22
C VAL A 178 -6.31 6.31 -19.73
N TYR A 179 -5.38 6.73 -18.86
CA TYR A 179 -5.29 8.13 -18.44
C TYR A 179 -5.10 9.08 -19.64
N PHE A 180 -4.31 8.67 -20.64
CA PHE A 180 -4.11 9.43 -21.86
C PHE A 180 -5.35 9.43 -22.78
N ALA A 181 -5.95 8.27 -23.03
CA ALA A 181 -7.12 8.12 -23.90
C ALA A 181 -8.32 8.93 -23.38
N GLU A 182 -8.48 8.98 -22.06
CA GLU A 182 -9.55 9.72 -21.38
C GLU A 182 -9.23 11.22 -21.20
N SER A 183 -8.19 11.73 -21.87
CA SER A 183 -7.77 13.14 -21.77
C SER A 183 -7.51 13.62 -20.33
N GLY A 184 -6.88 12.76 -19.53
CA GLY A 184 -6.61 13.02 -18.12
C GLY A 184 -5.80 14.30 -17.88
N ASN A 185 -6.15 15.02 -16.81
CA ASN A 185 -5.57 16.33 -16.52
C ASN A 185 -4.07 16.24 -16.16
N THR A 186 -3.23 16.98 -16.87
CA THR A 186 -1.77 17.06 -16.62
C THR A 186 -1.34 18.34 -15.91
N HIS A 187 -2.29 19.19 -15.51
CA HIS A 187 -2.03 20.38 -14.72
C HIS A 187 -1.86 20.04 -13.25
N VAL A 188 -0.82 20.60 -12.64
CA VAL A 188 -0.57 20.49 -11.20
C VAL A 188 -0.73 21.85 -10.55
N VAL A 189 -1.47 21.87 -9.43
CA VAL A 189 -1.55 23.04 -8.55
C VAL A 189 -0.19 23.27 -7.88
N VAL A 190 0.39 24.44 -8.09
CA VAL A 190 1.69 24.85 -7.56
C VAL A 190 1.53 25.37 -6.12
N PRO A 191 2.37 24.90 -5.17
CA PRO A 191 2.43 25.43 -3.79
C PRO A 191 2.67 26.94 -3.75
N LEU A 192 2.04 27.63 -2.80
CA LEU A 192 2.15 29.09 -2.59
C LEU A 192 3.58 29.64 -2.72
N PRO A 193 4.62 29.06 -2.09
CA PRO A 193 5.99 29.59 -2.17
C PRO A 193 6.60 29.57 -3.58
N LEU A 194 6.11 28.69 -4.47
CA LEU A 194 6.66 28.46 -5.81
C LEU A 194 5.87 29.17 -6.91
N ARG A 195 4.72 29.79 -6.57
CA ARG A 195 3.84 30.42 -7.57
C ARG A 195 4.46 31.62 -8.26
N GLY A 196 5.39 32.33 -7.60
CA GLY A 196 6.11 33.44 -8.23
C GLY A 196 6.96 33.01 -9.44
N LEU A 197 7.37 31.74 -9.49
CA LEU A 197 8.18 31.20 -10.58
C LEU A 197 7.34 30.45 -11.63
N PHE A 198 6.32 29.70 -11.19
CA PHE A 198 5.61 28.75 -12.04
C PHE A 198 4.13 29.07 -12.25
N GLY A 199 3.62 30.17 -11.68
CA GLY A 199 2.19 30.50 -11.67
C GLY A 199 1.38 29.59 -10.75
N VAL A 200 0.05 29.65 -10.85
CA VAL A 200 -0.87 28.89 -9.98
C VAL A 200 -1.06 27.45 -10.47
N LEU A 201 -1.12 27.27 -11.79
CA LEU A 201 -1.29 25.99 -12.47
C LEU A 201 -0.12 25.80 -13.43
N LEU A 202 0.58 24.68 -13.30
CA LEU A 202 1.67 24.30 -14.19
C LEU A 202 1.23 23.07 -15.01
N ASN A 203 1.22 23.21 -16.33
CA ASN A 203 1.01 22.08 -17.23
C ASN A 203 2.32 21.30 -17.40
N LEU A 204 2.36 20.07 -16.89
CA LEU A 204 3.54 19.21 -17.01
C LEU A 204 3.57 18.38 -18.30
N GLY A 205 2.43 18.22 -18.98
CA GLY A 205 2.33 17.43 -20.20
C GLY A 205 2.96 16.03 -20.06
N PRO A 206 3.91 15.63 -20.93
CA PRO A 206 4.60 14.33 -20.85
C PRO A 206 5.30 14.04 -19.51
N LEU A 207 5.77 15.08 -18.80
CA LEU A 207 6.43 14.90 -17.51
C LEU A 207 5.45 14.39 -16.43
N TYR A 208 4.15 14.64 -16.57
CA TYR A 208 3.13 14.08 -15.68
C TYR A 208 3.02 12.56 -15.84
N TYR A 209 3.11 12.05 -17.07
CA TYR A 209 3.13 10.61 -17.34
C TYR A 209 4.39 9.93 -16.80
N LEU A 210 5.54 10.59 -16.95
CA LEU A 210 6.78 10.13 -16.32
C LEU A 210 6.62 10.06 -14.79
N TYR A 211 6.04 11.09 -14.17
CA TYR A 211 5.73 11.10 -12.74
C TYR A 211 4.84 9.92 -12.33
N MET A 212 3.74 9.65 -13.05
CA MET A 212 2.84 8.52 -12.74
C MET A 212 3.58 7.17 -12.84
N SER A 213 4.42 6.99 -13.86
CA SER A 213 5.22 5.78 -14.00
C SER A 213 6.26 5.64 -12.89
N LEU A 214 6.94 6.72 -12.51
CA LEU A 214 7.88 6.74 -11.40
C LEU A 214 7.21 6.53 -10.04
N LEU A 215 5.96 6.97 -9.86
CA LEU A 215 5.17 6.68 -8.66
C LEU A 215 4.90 5.18 -8.51
N SER A 216 4.52 4.51 -9.59
CA SER A 216 4.41 3.03 -9.65
C SER A 216 5.71 2.36 -9.26
N THR A 217 6.82 2.75 -9.88
CA THR A 217 8.15 2.20 -9.55
C THR A 217 8.58 2.49 -8.11
N PHE A 218 8.26 3.67 -7.59
CA PHE A 218 8.59 4.05 -6.22
C PHE A 218 7.81 3.20 -5.21
N THR A 219 6.49 3.10 -5.34
CA THR A 219 5.65 2.38 -4.35
C THR A 219 6.01 0.90 -4.27
N THR A 220 6.26 0.22 -5.40
CA THR A 220 6.65 -1.20 -5.42
C THR A 220 8.03 -1.43 -4.80
N ASN A 221 9.03 -0.66 -5.25
CA ASN A 221 10.40 -0.83 -4.77
C ASN A 221 10.58 -0.35 -3.34
N SER A 222 9.87 0.70 -2.91
CA SER A 222 10.05 1.29 -1.58
C SER A 222 9.55 0.37 -0.46
N ILE A 223 8.47 -0.39 -0.69
CA ILE A 223 8.02 -1.47 0.19
C ILE A 223 9.07 -2.60 0.17
N ASN A 224 9.53 -3.00 -1.01
CA ASN A 224 10.51 -4.09 -1.16
C ASN A 224 11.85 -3.81 -0.47
N ILE A 225 12.39 -2.59 -0.56
CA ILE A 225 13.65 -2.25 0.14
C ILE A 225 13.48 -2.00 1.65
N LEU A 226 12.23 -1.92 2.12
CA LEU A 226 11.87 -1.80 3.53
C LEU A 226 11.37 -3.15 4.08
N ALA A 227 12.22 -4.16 3.96
CA ALA A 227 11.87 -5.56 4.16
C ALA A 227 12.91 -6.31 5.00
N GLY A 228 12.65 -7.59 5.27
CA GLY A 228 13.64 -8.53 5.81
C GLY A 228 13.61 -8.72 7.32
N ILE A 229 12.53 -8.30 7.99
CA ILE A 229 12.13 -8.80 9.31
C ILE A 229 10.70 -9.30 9.27
N ASN A 230 10.38 -10.32 10.06
CA ASN A 230 9.08 -11.00 10.03
C ASN A 230 7.91 -10.03 10.27
N GLY A 231 7.04 -9.87 9.28
CA GLY A 231 5.87 -9.00 9.32
C GLY A 231 6.08 -7.60 8.72
N SER A 232 7.29 -7.21 8.29
CA SER A 232 7.56 -5.82 7.89
C SER A 232 6.82 -5.37 6.62
N GLU A 233 6.80 -6.21 5.60
CA GLU A 233 6.28 -5.94 4.26
C GLU A 233 4.76 -5.84 4.29
N VAL A 234 4.09 -6.81 4.93
CA VAL A 234 2.63 -6.83 5.06
C VAL A 234 2.13 -5.79 6.07
N SER A 235 2.87 -5.49 7.15
CA SER A 235 2.40 -4.53 8.16
C SER A 235 2.37 -3.11 7.65
N GLN A 236 3.43 -2.68 6.95
CA GLN A 236 3.45 -1.35 6.36
C GLN A 236 2.38 -1.20 5.27
N ALA A 237 2.20 -2.22 4.41
CA ALA A 237 1.16 -2.20 3.39
C ALA A 237 -0.24 -2.14 4.03
N LEU A 238 -0.50 -2.93 5.08
CA LEU A 238 -1.76 -2.91 5.82
C LEU A 238 -2.06 -1.52 6.41
N ILE A 239 -1.07 -0.89 7.06
CA ILE A 239 -1.26 0.43 7.68
C ILE A 239 -1.50 1.51 6.61
N ILE A 240 -0.77 1.46 5.49
CA ILE A 240 -0.98 2.38 4.37
C ILE A 240 -2.37 2.20 3.77
N ALA A 241 -2.81 0.96 3.51
CA ALA A 241 -4.14 0.67 2.97
C ALA A 241 -5.26 1.13 3.90
N ILE A 242 -5.13 0.92 5.21
CA ILE A 242 -6.06 1.46 6.22
C ILE A 242 -6.06 2.99 6.20
N SER A 243 -4.89 3.62 6.06
CA SER A 243 -4.80 5.09 5.99
C SER A 243 -5.49 5.64 4.75
N VAL A 244 -5.35 4.97 3.61
CA VAL A 244 -6.08 5.30 2.38
C VAL A 244 -7.58 5.11 2.56
N ILE A 245 -8.04 4.00 3.15
CA ILE A 245 -9.47 3.79 3.46
C ILE A 245 -10.00 4.90 4.36
N ILE A 246 -9.32 5.22 5.47
CA ILE A 246 -9.74 6.30 6.37
C ILE A 246 -9.81 7.61 5.60
N ASN A 247 -8.83 7.91 4.74
CA ASN A 247 -8.87 9.08 3.88
C ASN A 247 -10.09 9.08 2.96
N ASP A 248 -10.39 7.96 2.29
CA ASP A 248 -11.50 7.85 1.35
C ASP A 248 -12.85 8.00 2.04
N LEU A 249 -13.01 7.39 3.21
CA LEU A 249 -14.23 7.53 4.03
C LEU A 249 -14.52 8.99 4.37
N LEU A 250 -13.51 9.86 4.50
CA LEU A 250 -13.73 11.30 4.73
C LEU A 250 -14.38 12.02 3.56
N TYR A 251 -14.41 11.45 2.35
CA TYR A 251 -15.05 12.06 1.18
C TYR A 251 -16.43 11.47 0.86
N LEU A 252 -16.84 10.41 1.57
CA LEU A 252 -18.14 9.78 1.33
C LEU A 252 -19.30 10.62 1.93
N PRO A 253 -20.49 10.58 1.31
CA PRO A 253 -21.69 11.21 1.85
C PRO A 253 -22.27 10.35 2.98
N TRP A 254 -21.85 10.57 4.21
CA TRP A 254 -22.47 9.89 5.37
C TRP A 254 -23.78 10.56 5.74
N PRO A 255 -24.89 9.81 5.85
CA PRO A 255 -26.12 10.30 6.42
C PRO A 255 -25.93 10.38 7.94
N VAL A 256 -25.52 11.53 8.47
CA VAL A 256 -25.50 11.74 9.92
C VAL A 256 -26.87 12.25 10.35
N ASP A 257 -27.86 11.36 10.39
CA ASP A 257 -29.17 11.66 10.98
C ASP A 257 -29.04 11.62 12.52
N PHE A 258 -28.72 12.76 13.13
CA PHE A 258 -28.74 12.87 14.60
C PHE A 258 -30.20 13.01 15.07
N ARG A 259 -30.91 11.90 15.27
CA ARG A 259 -32.27 11.91 15.81
C ARG A 259 -32.24 12.07 17.33
N ILE A 260 -32.58 13.25 17.85
CA ILE A 260 -32.82 13.44 19.29
C ILE A 260 -34.28 13.04 19.58
N PRO A 261 -34.54 11.96 20.33
CA PRO A 261 -35.89 11.55 20.68
C PRO A 261 -36.50 12.51 21.72
N LEU A 262 -37.13 13.60 21.25
CA LEU A 262 -37.86 14.57 22.09
C LEU A 262 -39.13 14.01 22.75
N HIS A 263 -39.49 12.75 22.48
CA HIS A 263 -40.60 12.06 23.15
C HIS A 263 -40.40 11.93 24.68
N LEU A 264 -39.16 12.03 25.17
CA LEU A 264 -38.84 12.09 26.60
C LEU A 264 -39.17 13.46 27.25
N LEU A 265 -39.46 14.49 26.44
CA LEU A 265 -39.81 15.85 26.86
C LEU A 265 -41.28 16.24 26.54
N GLY A 266 -42.12 15.27 26.15
CA GLY A 266 -43.58 15.45 26.07
C GLY A 266 -44.12 16.17 24.83
N ASN A 267 -43.30 16.38 23.78
CA ASN A 267 -43.74 17.02 22.55
C ASN A 267 -43.93 16.00 21.41
N LYS A 268 -45.06 16.07 20.68
CA LYS A 268 -45.43 15.14 19.58
C LYS A 268 -44.89 15.55 18.20
N ALA A 269 -44.08 16.61 18.12
CA ALA A 269 -43.40 17.01 16.90
C ALA A 269 -41.97 16.45 16.90
N GLU A 270 -41.68 15.54 15.98
CA GLU A 270 -40.29 15.26 15.57
C GLU A 270 -39.78 16.54 14.89
N VAL A 271 -38.85 17.24 15.54
CA VAL A 271 -38.15 18.34 14.88
C VAL A 271 -37.06 17.69 14.04
N ASP A 272 -37.31 17.56 12.74
CA ASP A 272 -36.28 17.23 11.75
C ASP A 272 -35.27 18.37 11.68
N ILE A 273 -34.27 18.36 12.57
CA ILE A 273 -33.04 19.13 12.36
C ILE A 273 -32.15 18.27 11.47
N GLY A 274 -32.54 18.12 10.21
CA GLY A 274 -31.90 17.23 9.24
C GLY A 274 -31.96 17.82 7.84
N GLY A 275 -31.09 18.79 7.55
CA GLY A 275 -30.65 19.03 6.17
C GLY A 275 -29.58 18.00 5.81
N GLU A 276 -29.31 17.82 4.51
CA GLU A 276 -28.17 17.05 3.99
C GLU A 276 -26.84 17.65 4.48
N TRP A 277 -26.47 17.39 5.74
CA TRP A 277 -25.14 17.69 6.22
C TRP A 277 -24.19 16.74 5.52
N HIS A 278 -23.50 17.27 4.50
CA HIS A 278 -22.44 16.57 3.80
C HIS A 278 -21.29 16.38 4.78
N ALA A 279 -21.26 15.25 5.49
CA ALA A 279 -20.12 14.87 6.33
C ALA A 279 -18.83 14.66 5.52
N GLY A 280 -18.91 14.68 4.18
CA GLY A 280 -17.80 14.44 3.27
C GLY A 280 -17.03 15.71 2.91
N MET A 281 -15.70 15.62 2.99
CA MET A 281 -14.70 16.55 2.43
C MET A 281 -14.80 16.74 0.89
N ALA A 282 -15.80 16.14 0.26
CA ALA A 282 -16.08 16.29 -1.17
C ALA A 282 -16.80 17.61 -1.52
N TYR A 283 -17.31 18.38 -0.53
CA TYR A 283 -17.98 19.68 -0.74
C TYR A 283 -19.05 19.67 -1.86
N GLY A 284 -19.83 18.59 -1.94
CA GLY A 284 -20.88 18.41 -2.96
C GLY A 284 -20.40 17.88 -4.32
N SER A 285 -19.10 17.64 -4.50
CA SER A 285 -18.56 17.09 -5.74
C SER A 285 -18.80 15.58 -5.86
N GLN A 286 -19.72 15.20 -6.77
CA GLN A 286 -19.98 13.80 -7.10
C GLN A 286 -18.75 13.09 -7.68
N GLU A 287 -17.91 13.81 -8.43
CA GLU A 287 -16.69 13.28 -9.01
C GLU A 287 -15.67 12.88 -7.93
N LEU A 288 -15.50 13.71 -6.88
CA LEU A 288 -14.63 13.37 -5.76
C LEU A 288 -15.14 12.14 -5.00
N VAL A 289 -16.45 12.06 -4.74
CA VAL A 289 -17.06 10.88 -4.12
C VAL A 289 -16.78 9.63 -4.96
N SER A 290 -17.01 9.69 -6.27
CA SER A 290 -16.77 8.59 -7.20
C SER A 290 -15.32 8.09 -7.16
N ARG A 291 -14.35 9.00 -7.16
CA ARG A 291 -12.91 8.68 -7.06
C ARG A 291 -12.54 7.97 -5.76
N HIS A 292 -13.05 8.46 -4.62
CA HIS A 292 -12.77 7.84 -3.32
C HIS A 292 -13.51 6.51 -3.14
N VAL A 293 -14.72 6.37 -3.68
CA VAL A 293 -15.44 5.09 -3.75
C VAL A 293 -14.71 4.08 -4.63
N PHE A 294 -14.17 4.50 -5.78
CA PHE A 294 -13.31 3.67 -6.63
C PHE A 294 -12.09 3.16 -5.84
N SER A 295 -11.40 4.04 -5.10
CA SER A 295 -10.26 3.66 -4.27
C SER A 295 -10.64 2.61 -3.20
N LEU A 296 -11.78 2.79 -2.53
CA LEU A 296 -12.29 1.82 -1.54
C LEU A 296 -12.50 0.42 -2.13
N TYR A 297 -12.95 0.33 -3.38
CA TYR A 297 -13.16 -0.97 -4.05
C TYR A 297 -11.88 -1.80 -4.15
N PHE A 298 -10.72 -1.15 -4.31
CA PHE A 298 -9.41 -1.80 -4.33
C PHE A 298 -8.82 -1.97 -2.92
N MET A 299 -8.92 -0.95 -2.06
CA MET A 299 -8.25 -0.98 -0.76
C MET A 299 -8.90 -1.94 0.25
N LEU A 300 -10.23 -2.11 0.23
CA LEU A 300 -10.92 -2.99 1.16
C LEU A 300 -10.50 -4.47 0.99
N PRO A 301 -10.56 -5.08 -0.22
CA PRO A 301 -10.06 -6.44 -0.42
C PRO A 301 -8.56 -6.58 -0.14
N LEU A 302 -7.75 -5.55 -0.44
CA LEU A 302 -6.32 -5.56 -0.13
C LEU A 302 -6.07 -5.64 1.39
N VAL A 303 -6.81 -4.87 2.20
CA VAL A 303 -6.76 -4.98 3.67
C VAL A 303 -7.16 -6.38 4.13
N GLY A 304 -8.23 -6.95 3.56
CA GLY A 304 -8.66 -8.32 3.85
C GLY A 304 -7.52 -9.33 3.63
N VAL A 305 -6.92 -9.33 2.44
CA VAL A 305 -5.77 -10.19 2.12
C VAL A 305 -4.60 -9.94 3.07
N CYS A 306 -4.24 -8.68 3.33
CA CYS A 306 -3.15 -8.33 4.22
C CYS A 306 -3.39 -8.84 5.65
N LEU A 307 -4.60 -8.73 6.18
CA LEU A 307 -4.95 -9.25 7.51
C LEU A 307 -4.83 -10.77 7.59
N GLY A 308 -5.28 -11.50 6.55
CA GLY A 308 -5.16 -12.95 6.49
C GLY A 308 -3.72 -13.41 6.33
N PHE A 309 -2.94 -12.73 5.49
CA PHE A 309 -1.52 -13.00 5.29
C PHE A 309 -0.66 -12.64 6.51
N MET A 310 -0.97 -11.52 7.16
CA MET A 310 -0.35 -11.08 8.41
C MET A 310 -0.38 -12.19 9.46
N TYR A 311 -1.49 -12.93 9.56
CA TYR A 311 -1.58 -14.03 10.51
C TYR A 311 -0.45 -15.05 10.32
N HIS A 312 -0.04 -15.36 9.10
CA HIS A 312 1.01 -16.36 8.82
C HIS A 312 2.42 -15.76 8.76
N ASN A 313 2.55 -14.52 8.28
CA ASN A 313 3.83 -13.83 8.15
C ASN A 313 4.30 -13.15 9.46
N TRP A 314 3.39 -12.85 10.38
CA TRP A 314 3.76 -12.22 11.66
C TRP A 314 4.76 -13.06 12.44
N TYR A 315 5.63 -12.38 13.20
CA TYR A 315 6.67 -13.01 14.01
C TYR A 315 6.15 -14.18 14.89
N PRO A 316 6.84 -15.34 14.91
CA PRO A 316 7.85 -15.79 13.93
C PRO A 316 7.18 -16.18 12.60
N ALA A 317 7.75 -15.87 11.43
CA ALA A 317 7.05 -16.11 10.16
C ALA A 317 6.91 -17.61 9.82
N ARG A 318 5.77 -17.99 9.21
CA ARG A 318 5.52 -19.32 8.63
C ARG A 318 5.33 -19.26 7.11
N ALA A 319 5.35 -18.06 6.54
CA ALA A 319 5.17 -17.77 5.13
C ALA A 319 5.87 -16.45 4.82
N PHE A 320 6.64 -16.41 3.73
CA PHE A 320 7.28 -15.19 3.27
C PHE A 320 6.56 -14.57 2.07
N PRO A 321 6.51 -13.23 2.00
CA PRO A 321 5.76 -12.51 0.98
C PRO A 321 6.37 -12.68 -0.42
N GLY A 322 7.70 -12.70 -0.53
CA GLY A 322 8.43 -12.50 -1.78
C GLY A 322 8.30 -11.09 -2.35
N ASP A 323 9.02 -10.84 -3.44
CA ASP A 323 8.92 -9.63 -4.26
C ASP A 323 7.50 -9.51 -4.84
N THR A 324 6.84 -10.64 -5.13
CA THR A 324 5.46 -10.69 -5.63
C THR A 324 4.49 -9.84 -4.81
N PHE A 325 4.51 -9.98 -3.47
CA PHE A 325 3.61 -9.19 -2.62
C PHE A 325 3.93 -7.70 -2.68
N CYS A 326 5.22 -7.33 -2.62
CA CYS A 326 5.65 -5.94 -2.62
C CYS A 326 5.25 -5.22 -3.92
N TYR A 327 5.37 -5.92 -5.05
CA TYR A 327 4.98 -5.40 -6.36
C TYR A 327 3.45 -5.21 -6.44
N VAL A 328 2.67 -6.18 -5.96
CA VAL A 328 1.21 -6.09 -6.01
C VAL A 328 0.67 -5.02 -5.06
N ALA A 329 1.18 -4.96 -3.83
CA ALA A 329 0.79 -3.93 -2.87
C ALA A 329 1.15 -2.53 -3.38
N GLY A 330 2.39 -2.33 -3.84
CA GLY A 330 2.83 -1.06 -4.40
C GLY A 330 2.01 -0.62 -5.62
N MET A 331 1.75 -1.55 -6.55
CA MET A 331 0.91 -1.28 -7.71
C MET A 331 -0.52 -0.93 -7.31
N ALA A 332 -1.12 -1.63 -6.33
CA ALA A 332 -2.45 -1.31 -5.83
C ALA A 332 -2.53 0.12 -5.29
N PHE A 333 -1.52 0.57 -4.53
CA PHE A 333 -1.43 1.96 -4.07
C PHE A 333 -1.29 2.95 -5.22
N SER A 334 -0.45 2.64 -6.21
CA SER A 334 -0.27 3.52 -7.37
C SER A 334 -1.51 3.64 -8.22
N VAL A 335 -2.21 2.53 -8.45
CA VAL A 335 -3.50 2.49 -9.15
C VAL A 335 -4.49 3.45 -8.50
N VAL A 336 -4.73 3.32 -7.19
CA VAL A 336 -5.72 4.20 -6.53
C VAL A 336 -5.22 5.63 -6.42
N GLY A 337 -3.94 5.86 -6.13
CA GLY A 337 -3.38 7.21 -6.06
C GLY A 337 -3.44 7.98 -7.38
N ILE A 338 -3.26 7.28 -8.50
CA ILE A 338 -3.31 7.87 -9.85
C ILE A 338 -4.76 8.05 -10.30
N GLN A 339 -5.57 7.00 -10.31
CA GLN A 339 -6.95 7.07 -10.84
C GLN A 339 -7.88 7.92 -9.98
N ALA A 340 -7.69 7.91 -8.66
CA ALA A 340 -8.50 8.75 -7.76
C ALA A 340 -7.85 10.13 -7.48
N HIS A 341 -6.77 10.47 -8.19
CA HIS A 341 -6.14 11.80 -8.17
C HIS A 341 -5.67 12.31 -6.79
N PHE A 342 -5.35 11.42 -5.85
CA PHE A 342 -4.80 11.79 -4.53
C PHE A 342 -3.35 11.34 -4.32
N SER A 343 -2.58 11.12 -5.39
CA SER A 343 -1.18 10.66 -5.34
C SER A 343 -0.28 11.48 -4.40
N LYS A 344 -0.52 12.78 -4.24
CA LYS A 344 0.20 13.64 -3.28
C LYS A 344 -0.08 13.22 -1.83
N THR A 345 -1.35 12.96 -1.49
CA THR A 345 -1.76 12.45 -0.18
C THR A 345 -1.22 11.04 0.04
N LEU A 346 -1.24 10.20 -0.99
CA LEU A 346 -0.64 8.86 -0.93
C LEU A 346 0.84 8.91 -0.56
N LEU A 347 1.62 9.81 -1.18
CA LEU A 347 3.04 9.98 -0.86
C LEU A 347 3.28 10.39 0.60
N LEU A 348 2.35 11.12 1.23
CA LEU A 348 2.44 11.43 2.66
C LEU A 348 2.25 10.16 3.53
N PHE A 349 1.42 9.21 3.11
CA PHE A 349 1.33 7.91 3.79
C PHE A 349 2.59 7.05 3.59
N PHE A 350 3.40 7.33 2.57
CA PHE A 350 4.67 6.67 2.31
C PHE A 350 5.88 7.31 3.02
N LEU A 351 5.68 8.19 4.01
CA LEU A 351 6.78 8.91 4.68
C LEU A 351 7.92 7.99 5.20
N PRO A 352 7.66 6.87 5.89
CA PRO A 352 8.74 5.96 6.31
C PRO A 352 9.48 5.30 5.14
N GLN A 353 8.75 4.97 4.07
CA GLN A 353 9.30 4.40 2.84
C GLN A 353 10.19 5.42 2.11
N ILE A 354 9.74 6.68 2.02
CA ILE A 354 10.51 7.80 1.48
C ILE A 354 11.80 7.98 2.30
N PHE A 355 11.69 8.00 3.63
CA PHE A 355 12.86 8.12 4.51
C PHE A 355 13.84 6.97 4.31
N ASN A 356 13.36 5.72 4.28
CA ASN A 356 14.21 4.55 4.03
C ASN A 356 14.88 4.60 2.65
N PHE A 357 14.15 5.02 1.61
CA PHE A 357 14.66 5.17 0.25
C PHE A 357 15.77 6.22 0.19
N VAL A 358 15.52 7.44 0.71
CA VAL A 358 16.50 8.53 0.74
C VAL A 358 17.74 8.14 1.54
N LEU A 359 17.57 7.51 2.71
CA LEU A 359 18.69 7.01 3.50
C LEU A 359 19.48 5.94 2.75
N SER A 360 18.80 5.07 2.00
CA SER A 360 19.41 4.01 1.19
C SER A 360 20.11 4.51 -0.08
N CYS A 361 19.81 5.71 -0.57
CA CYS A 361 20.32 6.22 -1.85
C CYS A 361 21.85 6.12 -2.01
N PRO A 362 22.69 6.46 -1.01
CA PRO A 362 24.14 6.30 -1.15
C PRO A 362 24.58 4.86 -1.42
N GLN A 363 23.87 3.85 -0.88
CA GLN A 363 24.14 2.45 -1.20
C GLN A 363 23.54 2.04 -2.55
N LEU A 364 22.30 2.43 -2.84
CA LEU A 364 21.59 2.05 -4.06
C LEU A 364 22.25 2.60 -5.33
N PHE A 365 22.81 3.82 -5.27
CA PHE A 365 23.50 4.46 -6.37
C PHE A 365 25.03 4.24 -6.36
N GLY A 366 25.53 3.35 -5.50
CA GLY A 366 26.93 2.91 -5.52
C GLY A 366 27.96 3.89 -4.94
N LEU A 367 27.53 4.93 -4.20
CA LEU A 367 28.45 5.80 -3.45
C LEU A 367 29.05 5.10 -2.22
N VAL A 368 28.31 4.15 -1.64
CA VAL A 368 28.68 3.32 -0.50
C VAL A 368 28.53 1.83 -0.91
N PRO A 369 29.44 0.93 -0.51
CA PRO A 369 29.30 -0.50 -0.80
C PRO A 369 27.95 -1.04 -0.33
N ASN A 370 27.23 -1.67 -1.25
CA ASN A 370 25.90 -2.21 -1.02
C ASN A 370 25.94 -3.75 -0.96
N PRO A 371 25.89 -4.34 0.26
CA PRO A 371 25.85 -5.80 0.38
C PRO A 371 24.52 -6.35 -0.14
N ARG A 372 24.51 -7.65 -0.50
CA ARG A 372 23.29 -8.33 -0.99
C ARG A 372 22.14 -8.25 0.03
N HIS A 373 22.45 -8.47 1.31
CA HIS A 373 21.48 -8.39 2.39
C HIS A 373 21.84 -7.23 3.32
N ARG A 374 20.90 -6.29 3.50
CA ARG A 374 21.03 -5.13 4.39
C ARG A 374 20.22 -5.26 5.68
N VAL A 375 19.71 -6.45 5.95
CA VAL A 375 18.95 -6.77 7.17
C VAL A 375 19.84 -6.64 8.42
N PRO A 376 19.26 -6.40 9.60
CA PRO A 376 20.02 -6.40 10.85
C PRO A 376 20.79 -7.70 11.10
N ARG A 377 21.83 -7.64 11.92
CA ARG A 377 22.59 -8.83 12.34
C ARG A 377 21.89 -9.48 13.54
N PHE A 378 21.54 -10.75 13.44
CA PHE A 378 20.99 -11.52 14.56
C PHE A 378 22.11 -12.07 15.45
N ASP A 379 21.92 -11.97 16.77
CA ASP A 379 22.80 -12.55 17.79
C ASP A 379 22.05 -13.63 18.57
N ALA A 380 22.58 -14.87 18.54
CA ALA A 380 21.92 -16.04 19.10
C ALA A 380 21.95 -16.05 20.64
N ASP A 381 22.99 -15.51 21.26
CA ASP A 381 23.17 -15.53 22.71
C ASP A 381 22.20 -14.56 23.40
N THR A 382 22.02 -13.37 22.82
CA THR A 382 21.10 -12.36 23.37
C THR A 382 19.70 -12.42 22.78
N ASN A 383 19.49 -13.19 21.70
CA ASN A 383 18.26 -13.23 20.91
C ASN A 383 17.77 -11.84 20.48
N LYS A 384 18.71 -10.97 20.07
CA LYS A 384 18.46 -9.60 19.64
C LYS A 384 19.08 -9.31 18.28
N LEU A 385 18.56 -8.27 17.64
CA LEU A 385 19.07 -7.71 16.40
C LEU A 385 19.99 -6.52 16.71
N TYR A 386 21.15 -6.53 16.08
CA TYR A 386 22.15 -5.45 16.12
C TYR A 386 22.25 -4.79 14.74
N PRO A 387 22.72 -3.53 14.67
CA PRO A 387 23.00 -2.89 13.39
C PRO A 387 23.97 -3.75 12.57
N SER A 388 23.62 -4.03 11.31
CA SER A 388 24.56 -4.63 10.36
C SER A 388 25.46 -3.55 9.76
N LYS A 389 26.71 -3.90 9.47
CA LYS A 389 27.74 -2.99 8.95
C LYS A 389 28.21 -3.42 7.57
N THR A 390 28.66 -2.46 6.78
CA THR A 390 29.32 -2.66 5.49
C THR A 390 30.76 -2.15 5.60
N MET A 391 31.71 -2.92 5.04
CA MET A 391 33.15 -2.64 5.15
C MET A 391 33.67 -1.95 3.87
N PHE A 392 34.60 -1.02 4.06
CA PHE A 392 35.30 -0.36 2.96
C PHE A 392 36.62 -1.09 2.68
N LEU A 393 36.65 -1.89 1.60
CA LEU A 393 37.89 -2.55 1.14
C LEU A 393 38.96 -1.57 0.64
N ARG A 394 38.53 -0.38 0.23
CA ARG A 394 39.37 0.72 -0.24
C ARG A 394 38.91 2.01 0.45
N PRO A 395 39.81 2.98 0.69
CA PRO A 395 39.43 4.23 1.31
C PRO A 395 38.31 4.91 0.50
N PRO A 396 37.22 5.37 1.15
CA PRO A 396 36.11 6.01 0.46
C PRO A 396 36.53 7.32 -0.21
N SER A 397 35.81 7.70 -1.26
CA SER A 397 36.01 8.98 -1.94
C SER A 397 35.76 10.15 -0.97
N ARG A 398 36.26 11.36 -1.32
CA ARG A 398 36.00 12.57 -0.52
C ARG A 398 34.50 12.86 -0.38
N LEU A 399 33.73 12.68 -1.47
CA LEU A 399 32.28 12.85 -1.48
C LEU A 399 31.61 11.83 -0.56
N THR A 400 31.94 10.55 -0.68
CA THR A 400 31.40 9.48 0.18
C THR A 400 31.70 9.76 1.66
N THR A 401 32.93 10.19 1.96
CA THR A 401 33.36 10.54 3.33
C THR A 401 32.56 11.71 3.88
N LEU A 402 32.35 12.77 3.08
CA LEU A 402 31.55 13.92 3.47
C LEU A 402 30.10 13.52 3.75
N VAL A 403 29.47 12.78 2.84
CA VAL A 403 28.10 12.29 2.99
C VAL A 403 27.96 11.45 4.26
N LEU A 404 28.84 10.48 4.48
CA LEU A 404 28.80 9.62 5.67
C LEU A 404 29.01 10.40 6.97
N ARG A 405 29.91 11.38 6.99
CA ARG A 405 30.11 12.25 8.17
C ARG A 405 28.86 13.08 8.47
N ILE A 406 28.22 13.64 7.45
CA ILE A 406 26.94 14.36 7.61
C ILE A 406 25.87 13.43 8.18
N LEU A 407 25.69 12.25 7.59
CA LEU A 407 24.72 11.25 8.08
C LEU A 407 25.02 10.83 9.53
N SER A 408 26.30 10.68 9.89
CA SER A 408 26.70 10.31 11.25
C SER A 408 26.46 11.42 12.27
N VAL A 409 26.72 12.68 11.91
CA VAL A 409 26.37 13.86 12.75
C VAL A 409 24.87 13.93 12.99
N LEU A 410 24.06 13.61 11.98
CA LEU A 410 22.60 13.52 12.09
C LEU A 410 22.11 12.24 12.81
N ARG A 411 23.01 11.40 13.34
CA ARG A 411 22.71 10.10 13.98
C ARG A 411 21.94 9.13 13.08
N LEU A 412 22.12 9.23 11.77
CA LEU A 412 21.51 8.34 10.78
C LEU A 412 22.33 7.07 10.52
N THR A 413 23.63 7.10 10.83
CA THR A 413 24.55 5.96 10.68
C THR A 413 25.68 6.03 11.70
N GLU A 414 26.18 4.87 12.12
CA GLU A 414 27.37 4.75 12.95
C GLU A 414 28.59 4.46 12.06
N LEU A 415 29.71 5.14 12.34
CA LEU A 415 30.97 4.98 11.60
C LEU A 415 32.05 4.39 12.49
N THR A 416 32.74 3.36 11.98
CA THR A 416 33.98 2.86 12.59
C THR A 416 35.15 3.54 11.88
N ILE A 417 35.88 4.42 12.58
CA ILE A 417 36.99 5.20 12.04
C ILE A 417 38.31 4.66 12.62
N ASN A 418 39.33 4.52 11.77
CA ASN A 418 40.67 4.16 12.23
C ASN A 418 41.30 5.35 12.99
N SER A 419 41.69 5.13 14.24
CA SER A 419 42.24 6.16 15.14
C SER A 419 43.54 6.80 14.63
N THR A 420 44.30 6.09 13.78
CA THR A 420 45.62 6.54 13.33
C THR A 420 45.56 7.26 11.98
N THR A 421 44.69 6.82 11.07
CA THR A 421 44.59 7.37 9.71
C THR A 421 43.40 8.30 9.50
N GLY A 422 42.42 8.29 10.41
CA GLY A 422 41.17 9.05 10.27
C GLY A 422 40.25 8.58 9.14
N VAL A 423 40.58 7.44 8.51
CA VAL A 423 39.83 6.83 7.40
C VAL A 423 38.67 6.00 7.96
N ILE A 424 37.51 6.09 7.31
CA ILE A 424 36.33 5.29 7.64
C ILE A 424 36.56 3.85 7.18
N HIS A 425 36.52 2.90 8.11
CA HIS A 425 36.67 1.47 7.85
C HIS A 425 35.31 0.79 7.62
N GLU A 426 34.31 1.16 8.41
CA GLU A 426 32.96 0.59 8.33
C GLU A 426 31.90 1.66 8.54
N CYS A 427 30.72 1.44 7.97
CA CYS A 427 29.51 2.14 8.35
C CYS A 427 28.35 1.17 8.54
N THR A 428 27.36 1.53 9.35
CA THR A 428 26.12 0.76 9.42
C THR A 428 25.38 0.80 8.07
N ASN A 429 24.74 -0.31 7.70
CA ASN A 429 23.91 -0.38 6.51
C ASN A 429 22.83 0.70 6.56
N LEU A 430 22.66 1.43 5.46
CA LEU A 430 21.83 2.63 5.42
C LEU A 430 20.38 2.24 5.15
N THR A 431 19.69 1.75 6.18
CA THR A 431 18.26 1.40 6.15
C THR A 431 17.59 1.88 7.43
N ILE A 432 16.27 2.12 7.38
CA ILE A 432 15.51 2.58 8.56
C ILE A 432 15.56 1.55 9.71
N LEU A 433 15.67 0.25 9.40
CA LEU A 433 15.81 -0.80 10.41
C LEU A 433 17.12 -0.66 11.21
N ASN A 434 18.24 -0.42 10.52
CA ASN A 434 19.52 -0.17 11.19
C ASN A 434 19.52 1.19 11.88
N PHE A 435 18.88 2.21 11.31
CA PHE A 435 18.69 3.52 11.97
C PHE A 435 17.98 3.39 13.32
N PHE A 436 16.92 2.58 13.42
CA PHE A 436 16.26 2.31 14.69
C PHE A 436 17.20 1.64 15.69
N LEU A 437 17.99 0.65 15.25
CA LEU A 437 18.92 -0.06 16.12
C LEU A 437 20.10 0.81 16.57
N VAL A 438 20.54 1.77 15.74
CA VAL A 438 21.58 2.75 16.11
C VAL A 438 21.05 3.71 17.20
N ASN A 439 19.79 4.12 17.13
CA ASN A 439 19.23 5.13 18.04
C ASN A 439 18.54 4.55 19.28
N LEU A 440 17.98 3.34 19.19
CA LEU A 440 17.25 2.66 20.27
C LEU A 440 18.05 1.51 20.90
N GLY A 441 19.21 1.18 20.33
CA GLY A 441 20.02 0.03 20.71
C GLY A 441 19.47 -1.30 20.17
N PRO A 442 20.06 -2.44 20.61
CA PRO A 442 19.68 -3.76 20.13
C PRO A 442 18.28 -4.16 20.57
N LEU A 443 17.45 -4.56 19.61
CA LEU A 443 16.04 -4.91 19.84
C LEU A 443 15.76 -6.35 19.42
N HIS A 444 14.84 -7.00 20.12
CA HIS A 444 14.27 -8.25 19.64
C HIS A 444 13.48 -7.98 18.34
N GLU A 445 13.49 -8.91 17.38
CA GLU A 445 12.87 -8.73 16.06
C GLU A 445 11.39 -8.31 16.13
N LYS A 446 10.59 -9.01 16.95
CA LYS A 446 9.19 -8.64 17.23
C LYS A 446 9.04 -7.19 17.67
N ARG A 447 9.97 -6.66 18.48
CA ARG A 447 9.91 -5.27 18.94
C ARG A 447 10.32 -4.31 17.84
N LEU A 448 11.31 -4.67 17.02
CA LEU A 448 11.74 -3.87 15.88
C LEU A 448 10.63 -3.70 14.83
N VAL A 449 9.89 -4.77 14.49
CA VAL A 449 8.74 -4.64 13.57
C VAL A 449 7.61 -3.81 14.18
N GLN A 450 7.38 -3.90 15.50
CA GLN A 450 6.42 -3.02 16.18
C GLN A 450 6.86 -1.55 16.15
N VAL A 451 8.15 -1.25 16.29
CA VAL A 451 8.68 0.13 16.14
C VAL A 451 8.46 0.64 14.72
N LEU A 452 8.70 -0.20 13.70
CA LEU A 452 8.40 0.13 12.30
C LEU A 452 6.90 0.45 12.12
N MET A 453 6.01 -0.40 12.63
CA MET A 453 4.56 -0.18 12.57
C MET A 453 4.14 1.11 13.28
N CYS A 454 4.66 1.37 14.48
CA CYS A 454 4.36 2.61 15.21
C CYS A 454 4.85 3.83 14.45
N THR A 455 6.02 3.75 13.81
CA THR A 455 6.54 4.82 12.95
C THR A 455 5.65 5.04 11.73
N GLN A 456 5.13 3.96 11.13
CA GLN A 456 4.19 4.04 10.02
C GLN A 456 2.86 4.68 10.42
N VAL A 457 2.29 4.29 11.55
CA VAL A 457 1.06 4.92 12.09
C VAL A 457 1.31 6.40 12.40
N ALA A 458 2.43 6.74 13.05
CA ALA A 458 2.79 8.13 13.33
C ALA A 458 2.97 8.94 12.04
N GLY A 459 3.58 8.35 11.00
CA GLY A 459 3.67 8.95 9.67
C GLY A 459 2.30 9.21 9.04
N SER A 460 1.36 8.26 9.15
CA SER A 460 -0.02 8.44 8.67
C SER A 460 -0.78 9.52 9.44
N VAL A 461 -0.62 9.58 10.77
CA VAL A 461 -1.22 10.65 11.59
C VAL A 461 -0.65 12.02 11.16
N LEU A 462 0.67 12.12 10.98
CA LEU A 462 1.30 13.34 10.47
C LEU A 462 0.78 13.70 9.08
N ALA A 463 0.61 12.73 8.19
CA ALA A 463 0.04 12.93 6.87
C ALA A 463 -1.38 13.52 6.95
N PHE A 464 -2.22 13.02 7.85
CA PHE A 464 -3.55 13.57 8.10
C PHE A 464 -3.52 15.00 8.64
N VAL A 465 -2.64 15.28 9.61
CA VAL A 465 -2.43 16.65 10.13
C VAL A 465 -1.97 17.59 9.02
N VAL A 466 -1.03 17.16 8.18
CA VAL A 466 -0.55 17.96 7.05
C VAL A 466 -1.66 18.21 6.04
N ARG A 467 -2.40 17.16 5.63
CA ARG A 467 -3.45 17.24 4.62
C ARG A 467 -4.65 18.08 5.08
N TYR A 468 -5.11 17.89 6.31
CA TYR A 468 -6.36 18.49 6.79
C TYR A 468 -6.17 19.71 7.67
N GLY A 469 -5.05 19.81 8.39
CA GLY A 469 -4.74 20.94 9.26
C GLY A 469 -3.83 21.99 8.62
N LEU A 470 -2.80 21.57 7.87
CA LEU A 470 -1.74 22.48 7.38
C LEU A 470 -1.79 22.77 5.88
N ALA A 471 -2.61 22.07 5.09
CA ALA A 471 -2.67 22.26 3.64
C ALA A 471 -3.01 23.72 3.26
N GLY A 472 -3.78 24.43 4.09
CA GLY A 472 -4.10 25.84 3.91
C GLY A 472 -2.90 26.80 3.97
N LEU A 473 -1.78 26.37 4.56
CA LEU A 473 -0.54 27.15 4.60
C LEU A 473 0.25 27.09 3.28
N VAL A 474 -0.03 26.06 2.48
CA VAL A 474 0.75 25.73 1.27
C VAL A 474 -0.11 25.83 0.00
N TYR A 475 -1.43 25.68 0.12
CA TYR A 475 -2.40 25.73 -0.96
C TYR A 475 -3.63 26.56 -0.54
N ASP A 476 -4.22 27.31 -1.47
CA ASP A 476 -5.45 28.06 -1.21
C ASP A 476 -6.61 27.11 -0.88
N GLY A 477 -7.52 27.57 -0.03
CA GLY A 477 -8.66 26.80 0.51
C GLY A 477 -9.46 26.02 -0.52
N ASP A 478 -9.69 26.62 -1.70
CA ASP A 478 -10.56 26.06 -2.74
C ASP A 478 -9.84 25.11 -3.72
N ARG A 479 -8.51 24.93 -3.60
CA ARG A 479 -7.69 24.18 -4.59
C ARG A 479 -6.76 23.15 -3.95
N ARG A 480 -7.21 22.50 -2.88
CA ARG A 480 -6.43 21.57 -2.04
C ARG A 480 -6.32 20.16 -2.59
#